data_AF-A0AAE0HBD6-F1
#
_entry.id   AF-A0AAE0HBD6-F1
#
_cell.length_a   1.000
_cell.length_b   1.000
_cell.length_c   1.000
_cell.angle_alpha   90.00
_cell.angle_beta   90.00
_cell.angle_gamma   90.00
#
_symmetry.space_group_name_H-M   'P 1'
#
loop_
_entity.id
_entity.type
_entity.pdbx_description
1 polymer ?
#
loop_
_entity_poly.entity_id
_entity_poly.type
_entity_poly.pdbx_seq_one_letter_code
_entity_poly.pdbx_strand_id
1 'polypeptide(L)'
;MLYYYCIHPTQHHSDKLYQAFCRTHLELFQHQQTNKQTHASNPLLLNTMKSFVSRPSAESQSPPRYTPQQQDVELARLNSASPSVLSAPPPYGDEENPPPSSGTFHPTVHFQIQTTGKQWMSMPFAPKPEPIPVFALDPTDTVYTTAAGTTTPQFTSTRPERSSGSCYLTTTNPEGTTASTTTYRFGPGRPPLVRLFSPHHHSAPLDPTTRARLLFSKDAATDDDNAGAWDAFPVTSVGLLTRAVAFRSRLGSFQWRYASRRERHAAAKGLEGGGVGEVEVSSLLVLERVVKVAQDVSSSSSKGKGEEEVRTVVAHFARGEGLRTPGSGASSAGNGGRLVMDLGVWEGVDGKGEREMALLMVVTTCLVMLKREVDRRRAQQIAIMAGAAGGGS
;
A
#
# COMPACT_ATOMS: atom_id res chain seq x y z
N MET A 1 -2.57 11.29 -51.95
CA MET A 1 -3.42 10.31 -51.23
C MET A 1 -2.51 9.19 -50.72
N LEU A 2 -2.09 9.27 -49.45
CA LEU A 2 -1.24 8.27 -48.81
C LEU A 2 -2.09 7.51 -47.78
N TYR A 3 -2.25 6.20 -48.00
CA TYR A 3 -2.93 5.28 -47.09
C TYR A 3 -2.04 5.05 -45.85
N TYR A 4 -2.51 5.46 -44.68
CA TYR A 4 -1.95 5.04 -43.39
C TYR A 4 -2.56 3.69 -42.99
N TYR A 5 -1.72 2.65 -42.92
CA TYR A 5 -2.06 1.37 -42.29
C TYR A 5 -2.10 1.57 -40.77
N CYS A 6 -3.31 1.57 -40.19
CA CYS A 6 -3.51 1.46 -38.76
C CYS A 6 -3.41 -0.02 -38.38
N ILE A 7 -2.24 -0.46 -37.88
CA ILE A 7 -2.07 -1.81 -37.35
C ILE A 7 -2.75 -1.86 -35.98
N HIS A 8 -3.98 -2.37 -35.95
CA HIS A 8 -4.65 -2.76 -34.70
C HIS A 8 -3.88 -3.93 -34.06
N PRO A 9 -3.45 -3.83 -32.78
CA PRO A 9 -2.99 -5.00 -32.06
C PRO A 9 -4.20 -5.94 -31.84
N THR A 10 -4.08 -7.16 -32.35
CA THR A 10 -5.12 -8.18 -32.29
C THR A 10 -5.35 -8.62 -30.84
N GLN A 11 -6.63 -8.62 -30.46
CA GLN A 11 -7.21 -9.00 -29.16
C GLN A 11 -6.72 -10.37 -28.63
N HIS A 12 -6.23 -11.23 -29.53
CA HIS A 12 -5.70 -12.56 -29.21
C HIS A 12 -4.36 -12.54 -28.44
N HIS A 13 -3.55 -11.49 -28.57
CA HIS A 13 -2.23 -11.45 -27.93
C HIS A 13 -2.32 -11.00 -26.46
N SER A 14 -3.31 -10.18 -26.11
CA SER A 14 -3.59 -9.78 -24.72
C SER A 14 -4.12 -10.94 -23.87
N ASP A 15 -4.90 -11.83 -24.48
CA ASP A 15 -5.45 -13.00 -23.77
C ASP A 15 -4.37 -14.03 -23.44
N LYS A 16 -3.38 -14.22 -24.33
CA LYS A 16 -2.23 -15.10 -24.04
C LYS A 16 -1.36 -14.57 -22.90
N LEU A 17 -1.16 -13.26 -22.82
CA LEU A 17 -0.41 -12.65 -21.72
C LEU A 17 -1.19 -12.68 -20.40
N TYR A 18 -2.52 -12.53 -20.45
CA TYR A 18 -3.39 -12.69 -19.28
C TYR A 18 -3.49 -14.14 -18.80
N GLN A 19 -3.54 -15.12 -19.72
CA GLN A 19 -3.49 -16.54 -19.38
C GLN A 19 -2.12 -16.93 -18.81
N ALA A 20 -1.02 -16.40 -19.37
CA ALA A 20 0.30 -16.57 -18.78
C ALA A 20 0.36 -15.95 -17.38
N PHE A 21 -0.19 -14.75 -17.18
CA PHE A 21 -0.33 -14.11 -15.86
C PHE A 21 -1.10 -14.98 -14.86
N CYS A 22 -2.21 -15.59 -15.28
CA CYS A 22 -3.00 -16.49 -14.44
C CYS A 22 -2.24 -17.78 -14.11
N ARG A 23 -1.52 -18.35 -15.10
CA ARG A 23 -0.75 -19.58 -14.94
C ARG A 23 0.43 -19.40 -13.99
N THR A 24 1.20 -18.32 -14.13
CA THR A 24 2.35 -18.04 -13.25
C THR A 24 1.91 -17.74 -11.81
N HIS A 25 0.78 -17.04 -11.61
CA HIS A 25 0.25 -16.81 -10.26
C HIS A 25 -0.27 -18.09 -9.60
N LEU A 26 -0.89 -18.98 -10.38
CA LEU A 26 -1.36 -20.28 -9.88
C LEU A 26 -0.18 -21.20 -9.52
N GLU A 27 0.83 -21.29 -10.38
CA GLU A 27 2.04 -22.08 -10.14
C GLU A 27 2.83 -21.56 -8.92
N LEU A 28 2.93 -20.24 -8.73
CA LEU A 28 3.58 -19.66 -7.54
C LEU A 28 2.81 -19.91 -6.24
N PHE A 29 1.47 -19.88 -6.31
CA PHE A 29 0.64 -20.20 -5.13
C PHE A 29 0.72 -21.69 -4.78
N GLN A 30 0.70 -22.58 -5.79
CA GLN A 30 0.87 -24.01 -5.59
C GLN A 30 2.27 -24.35 -5.06
N HIS A 31 3.33 -23.73 -5.58
CA HIS A 31 4.70 -23.96 -5.12
C HIS A 31 4.93 -23.47 -3.67
N GLN A 32 4.20 -22.43 -3.22
CA GLN A 32 4.22 -22.00 -1.82
C GLN A 32 3.40 -22.90 -0.88
N GLN A 33 2.38 -23.58 -1.39
CA GLN A 33 1.59 -24.57 -0.63
C GLN A 33 2.37 -25.88 -0.48
N THR A 34 3.02 -26.38 -1.54
CA THR A 34 3.82 -27.61 -1.50
C THR A 34 5.05 -27.49 -0.61
N ASN A 35 5.74 -26.33 -0.61
CA ASN A 35 6.86 -26.08 0.31
C ASN A 35 6.46 -25.99 1.79
N LYS A 36 5.17 -25.77 2.09
CA LYS A 36 4.66 -25.83 3.48
C LYS A 36 4.37 -27.27 3.94
N GLN A 37 4.11 -28.19 3.01
CA GLN A 37 3.90 -29.61 3.32
C GLN A 37 5.21 -30.40 3.45
N THR A 38 6.28 -30.01 2.74
CA THR A 38 7.59 -30.71 2.83
C THR A 38 8.39 -30.42 4.10
N HIS A 39 8.02 -29.41 4.90
CA HIS A 39 8.69 -29.14 6.19
C HIS A 39 8.07 -29.87 7.41
N ALA A 40 7.06 -30.72 7.21
CA ALA A 40 6.42 -31.49 8.29
C ALA A 40 6.77 -32.99 8.30
N SER A 41 7.63 -33.49 7.41
CA SER A 41 7.99 -34.91 7.41
C SER A 41 9.31 -35.20 6.69
N ASN A 42 10.42 -35.23 7.43
CA ASN A 42 11.22 -36.45 7.57
C ASN A 42 12.44 -36.26 8.49
N PRO A 43 12.68 -37.18 9.43
CA PRO A 43 13.93 -37.30 10.19
C PRO A 43 14.94 -38.15 9.40
N LEU A 44 16.24 -37.90 9.65
CA LEU A 44 17.42 -38.78 9.48
C LEU A 44 18.60 -38.03 8.84
N LEU A 45 19.58 -37.63 9.66
CA LEU A 45 20.93 -38.18 9.54
C LEU A 45 21.76 -37.86 10.79
N LEU A 46 22.12 -38.93 11.47
CA LEU A 46 22.96 -39.05 12.65
C LEU A 46 24.43 -38.87 12.26
N ASN A 47 25.19 -38.08 13.01
CA ASN A 47 26.45 -38.47 13.68
C ASN A 47 27.37 -37.27 13.89
N THR A 48 27.78 -37.04 15.14
CA THR A 48 29.17 -37.13 15.64
C THR A 48 29.29 -36.30 16.92
N MET A 49 29.30 -36.95 18.08
CA MET A 49 30.42 -36.92 19.05
C MET A 49 30.02 -37.60 20.37
N LYS A 50 30.92 -38.49 20.79
CA LYS A 50 30.89 -39.33 21.99
C LYS A 50 31.31 -38.50 23.22
N SER A 51 30.72 -38.74 24.39
CA SER A 51 31.43 -39.33 25.55
C SER A 51 30.64 -39.26 26.87
N PHE A 52 30.46 -40.46 27.45
CA PHE A 52 30.49 -40.85 28.88
C PHE A 52 29.73 -40.03 29.96
N VAL A 53 28.72 -40.65 30.58
CA VAL A 53 28.76 -41.29 31.93
C VAL A 53 27.47 -42.10 32.16
N SER A 54 27.59 -43.16 32.97
CA SER A 54 26.81 -44.41 33.08
C SER A 54 25.45 -44.41 33.81
N ARG A 55 24.54 -45.30 33.33
CA ARG A 55 23.59 -46.30 33.95
C ARG A 55 23.18 -46.22 35.47
N PRO A 56 22.08 -46.88 35.95
CA PRO A 56 21.25 -47.92 35.30
C PRO A 56 19.70 -47.89 35.44
N SER A 57 19.07 -48.63 34.51
CA SER A 57 17.86 -49.48 34.49
C SER A 57 16.77 -49.42 35.58
N ALA A 58 15.50 -49.38 35.15
CA ALA A 58 14.49 -50.40 35.48
C ALA A 58 13.20 -50.27 34.63
N GLU A 59 12.80 -51.42 34.07
CA GLU A 59 11.47 -51.99 33.86
C GLU A 59 10.31 -51.26 33.12
N SER A 60 9.83 -52.04 32.15
CA SER A 60 8.55 -52.01 31.43
C SER A 60 7.32 -51.94 32.33
N GLN A 61 6.42 -50.98 32.09
CA GLN A 61 4.99 -51.09 32.43
C GLN A 61 4.09 -50.42 31.38
N SER A 62 3.00 -51.10 31.06
CA SER A 62 1.90 -50.73 30.17
C SER A 62 1.12 -49.47 30.64
N PRO A 63 0.38 -48.78 29.76
CA PRO A 63 -0.32 -47.54 30.11
C PRO A 63 -1.52 -47.77 31.06
N PRO A 64 -1.82 -46.80 31.95
CA PRO A 64 -2.84 -46.97 32.98
C PRO A 64 -4.26 -46.76 32.45
N ARG A 65 -5.17 -47.55 33.02
CA ARG A 65 -6.60 -47.57 32.79
C ARG A 65 -7.26 -46.60 33.78
N TYR A 66 -7.96 -45.57 33.30
CA TYR A 66 -8.67 -44.61 34.15
C TYR A 66 -9.98 -45.22 34.69
N THR A 67 -10.13 -45.19 36.01
CA THR A 67 -11.42 -45.40 36.72
C THR A 67 -11.90 -44.08 37.32
N PRO A 68 -13.19 -43.72 37.22
CA PRO A 68 -13.73 -42.47 37.73
C PRO A 68 -14.42 -42.71 39.07
N GLN A 69 -13.83 -42.28 40.18
CA GLN A 69 -14.55 -42.06 41.44
C GLN A 69 -13.68 -41.28 42.44
N GLN A 70 -14.31 -40.32 43.13
CA GLN A 70 -13.80 -39.46 44.23
C GLN A 70 -12.86 -38.32 43.82
N GLN A 71 -13.08 -37.04 44.14
CA GLN A 71 -13.93 -36.33 45.10
C GLN A 71 -14.30 -34.96 44.45
N ASP A 72 -15.52 -34.40 44.49
CA ASP A 72 -16.42 -34.08 45.62
C ASP A 72 -15.76 -33.29 46.77
N VAL A 73 -15.13 -32.15 46.43
CA VAL A 73 -15.00 -30.93 47.26
C VAL A 73 -14.81 -29.80 46.23
N GLU A 74 -15.75 -28.93 45.87
CA GLU A 74 -16.27 -27.82 46.69
C GLU A 74 -17.42 -27.10 45.91
N LEU A 75 -18.60 -27.71 45.84
CA LEU A 75 -19.82 -27.11 45.26
C LEU A 75 -20.51 -26.16 46.25
N ALA A 76 -19.84 -25.06 46.63
CA ALA A 76 -20.41 -24.12 47.63
C ALA A 76 -20.21 -22.62 47.33
N ARG A 77 -20.02 -22.21 46.06
CA ARG A 77 -19.97 -20.77 45.70
C ARG A 77 -20.76 -20.36 44.46
N LEU A 78 -21.85 -21.07 44.16
CA LEU A 78 -22.81 -20.67 43.13
C LEU A 78 -24.15 -20.30 43.77
N ASN A 79 -24.20 -19.14 44.42
CA ASN A 79 -25.45 -18.42 44.70
C ASN A 79 -25.13 -16.96 45.05
N SER A 80 -24.96 -16.12 44.03
CA SER A 80 -25.25 -14.68 44.09
C SER A 80 -25.13 -14.08 42.68
N ALA A 81 -26.14 -13.30 42.31
CA ALA A 81 -26.44 -12.79 40.98
C ALA A 81 -25.35 -11.93 40.31
N SER A 82 -25.17 -12.10 38.97
CA SER A 82 -24.94 -11.03 37.97
C SER A 82 -24.88 -11.60 36.53
N PRO A 83 -25.23 -10.81 35.49
CA PRO A 83 -25.63 -11.33 34.18
C PRO A 83 -24.47 -11.59 33.20
N SER A 84 -24.68 -12.63 32.38
CA SER A 84 -24.12 -13.00 31.07
C SER A 84 -22.93 -12.21 30.50
N VAL A 85 -21.76 -12.85 30.47
CA VAL A 85 -20.57 -12.43 29.70
C VAL A 85 -20.35 -13.43 28.55
N LEU A 86 -20.93 -13.17 27.38
CA LEU A 86 -20.62 -13.86 26.12
C LEU A 86 -20.76 -12.89 24.92
N SER A 87 -19.81 -11.95 24.80
CA SER A 87 -19.34 -11.36 23.52
C SER A 87 -18.35 -10.23 23.79
N ALA A 88 -17.08 -10.58 23.98
CA ALA A 88 -15.98 -9.62 23.81
C ALA A 88 -14.72 -10.39 23.38
N PRO A 89 -14.06 -10.02 22.26
CA PRO A 89 -12.74 -10.55 21.93
C PRO A 89 -11.70 -10.04 22.95
N PRO A 90 -10.59 -10.78 23.17
CA PRO A 90 -9.67 -10.51 24.27
C PRO A 90 -9.03 -9.12 24.17
N PRO A 91 -8.82 -8.43 25.31
CA PRO A 91 -8.11 -7.16 25.33
C PRO A 91 -6.62 -7.44 25.03
N TYR A 92 -6.17 -7.09 23.84
CA TYR A 92 -4.74 -6.90 23.63
C TYR A 92 -4.32 -5.69 24.45
N GLY A 93 -3.46 -5.92 25.45
CA GLY A 93 -2.89 -4.88 26.29
C GLY A 93 -2.21 -3.80 25.45
N ASP A 94 -2.60 -2.57 25.74
CA ASP A 94 -1.94 -1.34 25.34
C ASP A 94 -0.53 -1.29 25.97
N GLU A 95 0.46 -1.99 25.40
CA GLU A 95 1.87 -1.69 25.72
C GLU A 95 2.35 -0.52 24.86
N GLU A 96 2.63 0.57 25.57
CA GLU A 96 3.47 1.73 25.25
C GLU A 96 4.20 1.69 23.91
N ASN A 97 3.55 2.20 22.86
CA ASN A 97 4.27 3.10 21.97
C ASN A 97 3.66 4.48 22.19
N PRO A 98 4.36 5.41 22.88
CA PRO A 98 3.94 6.82 22.83
C PRO A 98 3.82 7.21 21.35
N PRO A 99 2.82 8.04 20.98
CA PRO A 99 2.79 8.58 19.64
C PRO A 99 4.17 9.17 19.37
N PRO A 100 4.84 8.83 18.25
CA PRO A 100 6.14 9.43 17.96
C PRO A 100 5.96 10.94 18.09
N SER A 101 6.91 11.61 18.72
CA SER A 101 7.00 13.07 18.89
C SER A 101 7.06 13.74 17.50
N SER A 102 5.93 13.66 16.82
CA SER A 102 5.72 14.07 15.46
C SER A 102 5.33 15.53 15.56
N GLY A 103 6.10 16.39 14.88
CA GLY A 103 5.73 17.79 14.73
C GLY A 103 4.27 17.90 14.31
N THR A 104 3.59 18.94 14.80
CA THR A 104 2.19 19.21 14.47
C THR A 104 2.02 19.19 12.95
N PHE A 105 1.09 18.37 12.45
CA PHE A 105 0.77 18.26 11.02
C PHE A 105 -0.06 19.47 10.57
N HIS A 106 0.47 20.27 9.66
CA HIS A 106 -0.18 21.48 9.14
C HIS A 106 -0.53 21.28 7.66
N PRO A 107 -1.80 20.97 7.35
CA PRO A 107 -2.19 20.72 5.98
C PRO A 107 -2.08 21.99 5.13
N THR A 108 -1.29 21.95 4.05
CA THR A 108 -1.08 23.08 3.14
C THR A 108 -1.67 22.85 1.74
N VAL A 109 -1.85 21.59 1.33
CA VAL A 109 -2.39 21.25 0.02
C VAL A 109 -3.43 20.14 0.14
N HIS A 110 -4.56 20.32 -0.55
CA HIS A 110 -5.70 19.41 -0.55
C HIS A 110 -6.03 18.96 -1.97
N PHE A 111 -6.25 17.66 -2.12
CA PHE A 111 -6.58 17.02 -3.38
C PHE A 111 -7.75 16.06 -3.22
N GLN A 112 -8.67 16.06 -4.19
CA GLN A 112 -9.64 14.99 -4.39
C GLN A 112 -9.16 14.07 -5.50
N ILE A 113 -8.86 12.82 -5.17
CA ILE A 113 -8.58 11.78 -6.16
C ILE A 113 -9.89 11.08 -6.50
N GLN A 114 -10.24 11.01 -7.79
CA GLN A 114 -11.44 10.32 -8.24
C GLN A 114 -11.11 9.03 -8.98
N THR A 115 -11.51 7.91 -8.40
CA THR A 115 -11.50 6.61 -9.06
C THR A 115 -12.48 5.69 -8.35
N THR A 116 -13.29 4.98 -9.12
CA THR A 116 -14.28 4.03 -8.58
C THR A 116 -13.61 2.79 -7.98
N GLY A 117 -12.36 2.50 -8.39
CA GLY A 117 -11.62 1.32 -7.97
C GLY A 117 -12.18 0.02 -8.55
N LYS A 118 -11.82 -1.11 -7.95
CA LYS A 118 -12.27 -2.45 -8.34
C LYS A 118 -13.24 -3.03 -7.31
N GLN A 119 -14.47 -3.30 -7.76
CA GLN A 119 -15.50 -3.93 -6.94
C GLN A 119 -15.13 -5.36 -6.51
N TRP A 120 -15.73 -5.85 -5.43
CA TRP A 120 -15.52 -7.22 -4.93
C TRP A 120 -16.02 -8.27 -5.94
N MET A 121 -17.18 -8.03 -6.54
CA MET A 121 -17.73 -8.83 -7.63
C MET A 121 -17.67 -8.00 -8.91
N SER A 122 -16.73 -8.33 -9.80
CA SER A 122 -16.61 -7.71 -11.11
C SER A 122 -16.32 -8.81 -12.12
N MET A 123 -16.88 -8.69 -13.32
CA MET A 123 -16.58 -9.60 -14.43
C MET A 123 -15.06 -9.74 -14.62
N PRO A 124 -14.56 -10.91 -15.03
CA PRO A 124 -13.12 -11.20 -15.14
C PRO A 124 -12.41 -10.37 -16.21
N PHE A 125 -13.15 -9.64 -17.05
CA PHE A 125 -12.59 -8.74 -18.05
C PHE A 125 -11.85 -7.58 -17.38
N ALA A 126 -10.66 -7.27 -17.88
CA ALA A 126 -9.93 -6.11 -17.43
C ALA A 126 -10.80 -4.86 -17.72
N PRO A 127 -11.04 -3.95 -16.76
CA PRO A 127 -11.85 -2.75 -16.97
C PRO A 127 -11.19 -1.83 -18.00
N LYS A 128 -11.96 -0.92 -18.63
CA LYS A 128 -11.37 0.10 -19.52
C LYS A 128 -10.31 0.90 -18.75
N PRO A 129 -9.19 1.29 -19.38
CA PRO A 129 -8.24 2.21 -18.76
C PRO A 129 -8.93 3.58 -18.64
N GLU A 130 -9.59 3.80 -17.50
CA GLU A 130 -10.18 5.08 -17.16
C GLU A 130 -9.10 5.95 -16.52
N PRO A 131 -8.85 7.18 -17.03
CA PRO A 131 -7.95 8.12 -16.38
C PRO A 131 -8.41 8.40 -14.95
N ILE A 132 -7.45 8.60 -14.04
CA ILE A 132 -7.73 8.96 -12.65
C ILE A 132 -7.48 10.46 -12.51
N PRO A 133 -8.52 11.30 -12.48
CA PRO A 133 -8.35 12.73 -12.26
C PRO A 133 -8.09 13.04 -10.78
N VAL A 134 -7.25 14.04 -10.57
CA VAL A 134 -6.86 14.59 -9.27
C VAL A 134 -7.19 16.08 -9.29
N PHE A 135 -8.17 16.48 -8.48
CA PHE A 135 -8.66 17.86 -8.41
C PHE A 135 -8.03 18.56 -7.21
N ALA A 136 -7.46 19.75 -7.43
CA ALA A 136 -7.09 20.62 -6.32
C ALA A 136 -8.35 21.07 -5.59
N LEU A 137 -8.29 21.12 -4.26
CA LEU A 137 -9.34 21.67 -3.42
C LEU A 137 -8.80 22.90 -2.70
N ASP A 138 -9.67 23.87 -2.46
CA ASP A 138 -9.39 24.90 -1.47
C ASP A 138 -9.33 24.25 -0.07
N PRO A 139 -8.40 24.64 0.83
CA PRO A 139 -8.37 24.15 2.20
C PRO A 139 -9.70 24.29 2.96
N THR A 140 -10.54 25.24 2.55
CA THR A 140 -11.87 25.46 3.13
C THR A 140 -12.96 24.54 2.58
N ASP A 141 -12.73 23.89 1.43
CA ASP A 141 -13.71 23.02 0.79
C ASP A 141 -13.78 21.65 1.48
N THR A 142 -14.76 21.50 2.36
CA THR A 142 -15.02 20.25 3.08
C THR A 142 -15.79 19.22 2.25
N VAL A 143 -16.55 19.63 1.23
CA VAL A 143 -17.34 18.73 0.37
C VAL A 143 -16.98 18.97 -1.09
N TYR A 144 -16.49 17.92 -1.75
CA TYR A 144 -16.33 17.95 -3.19
C TYR A 144 -17.72 17.81 -3.85
N THR A 145 -18.30 18.92 -4.27
CA THR A 145 -19.60 18.92 -4.95
C THR A 145 -19.38 19.07 -6.46
N THR A 146 -19.63 18.00 -7.22
CA THR A 146 -19.61 18.00 -8.70
C THR A 146 -20.67 18.92 -9.34
N ALA A 147 -21.50 19.59 -8.55
CA ALA A 147 -22.70 20.30 -9.01
C ALA A 147 -22.41 21.61 -9.78
N ALA A 148 -21.18 22.14 -9.74
CA ALA A 148 -20.80 23.36 -10.45
C ALA A 148 -19.73 23.09 -11.55
N GLY A 149 -19.99 22.11 -12.41
CA GLY A 149 -19.70 22.12 -13.86
C GLY A 149 -18.30 22.40 -14.44
N THR A 150 -17.25 22.80 -13.70
CA THR A 150 -16.00 23.24 -14.37
C THR A 150 -14.73 23.16 -13.52
N THR A 151 -14.55 22.17 -12.65
CA THR A 151 -13.21 21.95 -12.08
C THR A 151 -12.39 21.11 -13.04
N THR A 152 -11.46 21.72 -13.77
CA THR A 152 -10.46 20.97 -14.53
C THR A 152 -9.54 20.24 -13.55
N PRO A 153 -9.23 18.95 -13.75
CA PRO A 153 -8.32 18.24 -12.86
C PRO A 153 -6.94 18.91 -12.90
N GLN A 154 -6.24 19.03 -11.76
CA GLN A 154 -4.86 19.52 -11.77
C GLN A 154 -3.92 18.46 -12.35
N PHE A 155 -4.15 17.20 -11.99
CA PHE A 155 -3.41 16.07 -12.55
C PHE A 155 -4.34 15.00 -13.08
N THR A 156 -3.89 14.30 -14.12
CA THR A 156 -4.59 13.14 -14.67
C THR A 156 -3.62 11.98 -14.80
N SER A 157 -3.89 10.88 -14.09
CA SER A 157 -3.11 9.65 -14.23
C SER A 157 -3.71 8.79 -15.32
N THR A 158 -2.95 8.57 -16.40
CA THR A 158 -3.41 7.80 -17.56
C THR A 158 -2.63 6.51 -17.70
N ARG A 159 -3.38 5.42 -17.93
CA ARG A 159 -2.82 4.11 -18.26
C ARG A 159 -2.85 3.93 -19.78
N PRO A 160 -1.69 3.73 -20.44
CA PRO A 160 -1.65 3.58 -21.89
C PRO A 160 -2.36 2.29 -22.37
N GLU A 161 -2.28 1.22 -21.58
CA GLU A 161 -2.82 -0.09 -21.95
C GLU A 161 -3.66 -0.70 -20.84
N ARG A 162 -4.80 -1.32 -21.20
CA ARG A 162 -5.73 -1.97 -20.27
C ARG A 162 -5.06 -2.93 -19.26
N SER A 163 -4.08 -3.70 -19.73
CA SER A 163 -3.38 -4.74 -18.97
C SER A 163 -2.10 -4.24 -18.29
N SER A 164 -1.56 -3.08 -18.66
CA SER A 164 -0.27 -2.61 -18.13
C SER A 164 -0.43 -1.90 -16.79
N GLY A 165 0.30 -2.31 -15.75
CA GLY A 165 0.36 -1.60 -14.47
C GLY A 165 0.96 -0.18 -14.57
N SER A 166 1.73 0.07 -15.64
CA SER A 166 2.42 1.34 -15.86
C SER A 166 1.45 2.48 -16.13
N CYS A 167 1.78 3.69 -15.68
CA CYS A 167 1.03 4.90 -16.01
C CYS A 167 1.95 6.11 -16.07
N TYR A 168 1.41 7.20 -16.56
CA TYR A 168 2.02 8.52 -16.46
C TYR A 168 1.01 9.51 -15.88
N LEU A 169 1.50 10.51 -15.17
CA LEU A 169 0.72 11.60 -14.61
C LEU A 169 0.97 12.83 -15.48
N THR A 170 -0.09 13.44 -16.01
CA THR A 170 0.00 14.72 -16.73
C THR A 170 -0.55 15.84 -15.88
N THR A 171 0.09 17.01 -15.94
CA THR A 171 -0.47 18.26 -15.41
C THR A 171 -1.37 18.91 -16.46
N THR A 172 -2.39 19.63 -16.02
CA THR A 172 -3.22 20.50 -16.89
C THR A 172 -2.61 21.87 -17.12
N ASN A 173 -1.64 22.27 -16.31
CA ASN A 173 -0.89 23.51 -16.49
C ASN A 173 0.61 23.26 -16.22
N PRO A 174 1.49 23.34 -17.23
CA PRO A 174 1.22 23.48 -18.67
C PRO A 174 0.55 22.23 -19.27
N GLU A 175 -0.50 22.42 -20.05
CA GLU A 175 -1.39 21.36 -20.54
C GLU A 175 -0.63 20.19 -21.19
N GLY A 176 -0.92 18.97 -20.73
CA GLY A 176 -0.40 17.73 -21.33
C GLY A 176 1.06 17.41 -20.97
N THR A 177 1.69 18.21 -20.12
CA THR A 177 3.08 17.97 -19.69
C THR A 177 3.12 16.80 -18.72
N THR A 178 4.05 15.86 -18.95
CA THR A 178 4.20 14.67 -18.09
C THR A 178 4.93 15.07 -16.81
N ALA A 179 4.23 15.05 -15.68
CA ALA A 179 4.75 15.40 -14.37
C ALA A 179 5.47 14.21 -13.70
N SER A 180 4.97 13.00 -13.91
CA SER A 180 5.63 11.78 -13.41
C SER A 180 5.30 10.55 -14.25
N THR A 181 6.14 9.53 -14.14
CA THR A 181 5.85 8.20 -14.66
C THR A 181 5.95 7.16 -13.56
N THR A 182 5.18 6.09 -13.68
CA THR A 182 5.27 4.93 -12.83
C THR A 182 5.34 3.69 -13.70
N THR A 183 6.46 3.00 -13.66
CA THR A 183 6.69 1.78 -14.44
C THR A 183 6.48 0.56 -13.55
N TYR A 184 5.49 -0.26 -13.89
CA TYR A 184 5.26 -1.54 -13.22
C TYR A 184 5.91 -2.65 -14.01
N ARG A 185 6.65 -3.51 -13.31
CA ARG A 185 7.32 -4.65 -13.91
C ARG A 185 6.77 -5.93 -13.30
N PHE A 186 6.38 -6.85 -14.16
CA PHE A 186 5.92 -8.16 -13.71
C PHE A 186 7.10 -9.00 -13.22
N GLY A 187 6.91 -9.67 -12.07
CA GLY A 187 7.83 -10.64 -11.49
C GLY A 187 8.16 -10.38 -10.01
N PRO A 188 8.61 -11.41 -9.28
CA PRO A 188 9.07 -11.26 -7.90
C PRO A 188 10.26 -10.30 -7.83
N GLY A 189 10.33 -9.50 -6.76
CA GLY A 189 11.44 -8.57 -6.54
C GLY A 189 11.50 -7.40 -7.52
N ARG A 190 10.43 -7.14 -8.29
CA ARG A 190 10.36 -6.04 -9.24
C ARG A 190 9.40 -4.95 -8.74
N PRO A 191 9.86 -4.08 -7.83
CA PRO A 191 9.03 -3.00 -7.31
C PRO A 191 8.64 -2.01 -8.43
N PRO A 192 7.48 -1.34 -8.32
CA PRO A 192 7.15 -0.22 -9.19
C PRO A 192 8.24 0.86 -9.09
N LEU A 193 8.66 1.39 -10.23
CA LEU A 193 9.63 2.48 -10.31
C LEU A 193 8.89 3.79 -10.57
N VAL A 194 9.09 4.79 -9.70
CA VAL A 194 8.55 6.14 -9.86
C VAL A 194 9.63 7.03 -10.44
N ARG A 195 9.29 7.87 -11.41
CA ARG A 195 10.14 8.97 -11.91
C ARG A 195 9.38 10.27 -11.87
N LEU A 196 10.00 11.31 -11.34
CA LEU A 196 9.45 12.65 -11.24
C LEU A 196 10.13 13.56 -12.25
N PHE A 197 9.39 14.46 -12.88
CA PHE A 197 9.93 15.41 -13.87
C PHE A 197 9.65 16.84 -13.41
N SER A 198 10.56 17.74 -13.76
CA SER A 198 10.37 19.17 -13.50
C SER A 198 9.26 19.73 -14.39
N PRO A 199 8.31 20.51 -13.84
CA PRO A 199 7.36 21.26 -14.66
C PRO A 199 8.03 22.44 -15.40
N HIS A 200 9.19 22.92 -14.93
CA HIS A 200 9.86 24.13 -15.43
C HIS A 200 11.08 23.86 -16.33
N HIS A 201 11.73 22.70 -16.21
CA HIS A 201 12.98 22.39 -16.92
C HIS A 201 12.84 21.50 -18.17
N HIS A 202 11.62 21.08 -18.53
CA HIS A 202 11.36 20.49 -19.85
C HIS A 202 10.57 21.49 -20.68
N SER A 203 11.26 22.20 -21.57
CA SER A 203 10.65 23.12 -22.54
C SER A 203 9.77 22.42 -23.59
N ALA A 204 9.60 21.10 -23.49
CA ALA A 204 8.63 20.34 -24.28
C ALA A 204 8.04 19.19 -23.45
N PRO A 205 6.74 18.89 -23.57
CA PRO A 205 6.15 17.66 -23.05
C PRO A 205 6.99 16.45 -23.50
N LEU A 206 7.21 15.47 -22.60
CA LEU A 206 7.90 14.23 -22.98
C LEU A 206 7.26 13.66 -24.24
N ASP A 207 8.08 13.54 -25.30
CA ASP A 207 7.67 12.98 -26.58
C ASP A 207 6.98 11.63 -26.35
N PRO A 208 5.85 11.32 -27.03
CA PRO A 208 5.15 10.06 -26.87
C PRO A 208 6.06 8.83 -27.01
N THR A 209 7.09 8.89 -27.85
CA THR A 209 8.06 7.80 -28.03
C THR A 209 8.92 7.60 -26.80
N THR A 210 9.49 8.67 -26.25
CA THR A 210 10.25 8.63 -25.00
C THR A 210 9.39 8.16 -23.85
N ARG A 211 8.15 8.64 -23.76
CA ARG A 211 7.17 8.19 -22.76
C ARG A 211 6.89 6.69 -22.87
N ALA A 212 6.65 6.18 -24.09
CA ALA A 212 6.45 4.75 -24.31
C ALA A 212 7.69 3.94 -23.91
N ARG A 213 8.89 4.40 -24.26
CA ARG A 213 10.16 3.76 -23.86
C ARG A 213 10.25 3.63 -22.33
N LEU A 214 9.97 4.71 -21.59
CA LEU A 214 10.04 4.69 -20.12
C LEU A 214 9.00 3.77 -19.47
N LEU A 215 7.81 3.64 -20.07
CA LEU A 215 6.70 2.84 -19.54
C LEU A 215 6.81 1.34 -19.86
N PHE A 216 7.45 0.99 -20.98
CA PHE A 216 7.48 -0.37 -21.51
C PHE A 216 8.89 -0.97 -21.66
N SER A 217 9.96 -0.23 -21.33
CA SER A 217 11.31 -0.78 -21.34
C SER A 217 11.40 -1.99 -20.41
N LYS A 218 11.78 -3.12 -20.99
CA LYS A 218 11.93 -4.41 -20.33
C LYS A 218 13.19 -4.46 -19.46
N ASP A 219 14.20 -3.70 -19.84
CA ASP A 219 15.52 -3.68 -19.20
C ASP A 219 15.51 -2.77 -17.97
N ALA A 220 16.38 -3.04 -17.00
CA ALA A 220 16.56 -2.15 -15.85
C ALA A 220 16.77 -0.71 -16.36
N ALA A 221 16.17 0.27 -15.68
CA ALA A 221 16.37 1.67 -16.03
C ALA A 221 17.86 1.93 -16.18
N THR A 222 18.31 2.26 -17.39
CA THR A 222 19.69 2.72 -17.58
C THR A 222 19.79 4.15 -17.03
N ASP A 223 21.01 4.60 -16.72
CA ASP A 223 21.20 5.98 -16.27
C ASP A 223 20.69 6.98 -17.33
N ASP A 224 20.77 6.62 -18.61
CA ASP A 224 20.20 7.37 -19.73
C ASP A 224 18.66 7.49 -19.69
N ASP A 225 17.95 6.50 -19.14
CA ASP A 225 16.48 6.56 -18.97
C ASP A 225 16.07 7.49 -17.82
N ASN A 226 16.99 7.83 -16.92
CA ASN A 226 16.76 8.77 -15.83
C ASN A 226 17.28 10.18 -16.17
N ALA A 227 17.94 10.35 -17.32
CA ALA A 227 18.39 11.65 -17.80
C ALA A 227 17.20 12.61 -17.91
N GLY A 228 17.25 13.71 -17.16
CA GLY A 228 16.19 14.72 -17.12
C GLY A 228 15.06 14.46 -16.11
N ALA A 229 15.05 13.32 -15.40
CA ALA A 229 14.18 13.15 -14.24
C ALA A 229 14.74 13.94 -13.03
N TRP A 230 13.84 14.61 -12.30
CA TRP A 230 14.17 15.21 -11.01
C TRP A 230 14.61 14.18 -9.99
N ASP A 231 13.91 13.04 -9.99
CA ASP A 231 14.23 11.91 -9.15
C ASP A 231 13.65 10.61 -9.72
N ALA A 232 14.26 9.48 -9.37
CA ALA A 232 13.80 8.16 -9.76
C ALA A 232 14.04 7.17 -8.61
N PHE A 233 12.99 6.51 -8.13
CA PHE A 233 13.10 5.61 -6.99
C PHE A 233 12.10 4.44 -7.04
N PRO A 234 12.51 3.24 -6.58
CA PRO A 234 11.62 2.11 -6.45
C PRO A 234 10.73 2.24 -5.21
N VAL A 235 9.48 1.75 -5.31
CA VAL A 235 8.55 1.63 -4.18
C VAL A 235 8.49 0.19 -3.71
N THR A 236 9.13 -0.10 -2.58
CA THR A 236 9.28 -1.47 -2.05
C THR A 236 8.25 -1.77 -0.97
N SER A 237 7.86 -3.03 -0.83
CA SER A 237 7.04 -3.47 0.32
C SER A 237 7.92 -3.51 1.57
N VAL A 238 7.39 -3.04 2.71
CA VAL A 238 8.11 -3.12 3.99
C VAL A 238 8.16 -4.57 4.52
N GLY A 239 7.18 -5.39 4.16
CA GLY A 239 7.14 -6.80 4.53
C GLY A 239 6.11 -7.59 3.74
N LEU A 240 6.09 -8.91 3.94
CA LEU A 240 5.23 -9.84 3.20
C LEU A 240 3.76 -9.80 3.63
N LEU A 241 3.53 -9.55 4.92
CA LEU A 241 2.18 -9.54 5.52
C LEU A 241 1.60 -8.13 5.66
N THR A 242 2.43 -7.11 5.53
CA THR A 242 2.01 -5.72 5.62
C THR A 242 1.69 -5.16 4.25
N ARG A 243 0.74 -4.23 4.22
CA ARG A 243 0.44 -3.43 3.04
C ARG A 243 1.30 -2.16 2.98
N ALA A 244 2.13 -1.91 3.99
CA ALA A 244 3.02 -0.77 4.05
C ALA A 244 4.11 -0.84 2.96
N VAL A 245 4.48 0.33 2.45
CA VAL A 245 5.50 0.46 1.41
C VAL A 245 6.47 1.55 1.81
N ALA A 246 7.73 1.39 1.46
CA ALA A 246 8.77 2.37 1.69
C ALA A 246 9.46 2.75 0.38
N PHE A 247 10.02 3.94 0.34
CA PHE A 247 10.82 4.42 -0.77
C PHE A 247 11.79 5.49 -0.27
N ARG A 248 12.88 5.68 -1.01
CA ARG A 248 13.88 6.70 -0.73
C ARG A 248 13.98 7.62 -1.94
N SER A 249 13.71 8.90 -1.72
CA SER A 249 13.86 9.96 -2.70
C SER A 249 15.01 10.87 -2.28
N ARG A 250 15.31 11.87 -3.10
CA ARG A 250 16.24 12.96 -2.76
C ARG A 250 15.76 13.78 -1.55
N LEU A 251 14.46 13.81 -1.29
CA LEU A 251 13.85 14.52 -0.14
C LEU A 251 13.96 13.72 1.18
N GLY A 252 14.45 12.47 1.11
CA GLY A 252 14.64 11.58 2.26
C GLY A 252 13.99 10.20 2.09
N SER A 253 13.88 9.48 3.20
CA SER A 253 13.20 8.19 3.28
C SER A 253 11.75 8.37 3.70
N PHE A 254 10.86 7.62 3.07
CA PHE A 254 9.42 7.73 3.29
C PHE A 254 8.76 6.38 3.41
N GLN A 255 7.66 6.32 4.17
CA GLN A 255 6.85 5.13 4.35
C GLN A 255 5.36 5.46 4.30
N TRP A 256 4.63 4.76 3.44
CA TRP A 256 3.17 4.69 3.50
C TRP A 256 2.75 3.55 4.42
N ARG A 257 1.84 3.83 5.35
CA ARG A 257 1.17 2.82 6.19
C ARG A 257 -0.32 3.10 6.31
N TYR A 258 -1.08 2.08 6.68
CA TYR A 258 -2.47 2.29 7.09
C TYR A 258 -2.48 2.77 8.54
N ALA A 259 -3.31 3.77 8.82
CA ALA A 259 -3.44 4.33 10.15
C ALA A 259 -4.15 3.36 11.11
N SER A 260 -3.87 3.52 12.39
CA SER A 260 -4.60 2.88 13.47
C SER A 260 -6.05 3.38 13.55
N ARG A 261 -6.87 2.69 14.35
CA ARG A 261 -8.25 3.17 14.62
C ARG A 261 -8.25 4.52 15.34
N ARG A 262 -7.34 4.75 16.29
CA ARG A 262 -7.21 6.02 17.02
C ARG A 262 -6.89 7.18 16.06
N GLU A 263 -5.93 6.98 15.16
CA GLU A 263 -5.56 7.98 14.15
C GLU A 263 -6.71 8.29 13.18
N ARG A 264 -7.50 7.28 12.78
CA ARG A 264 -8.71 7.50 11.96
C ARG A 264 -9.73 8.40 12.65
N HIS A 265 -10.03 8.14 13.93
CA HIS A 265 -10.96 8.98 14.69
C HIS A 265 -10.41 10.39 14.91
N ALA A 266 -9.09 10.54 15.11
CA ALA A 266 -8.47 11.86 15.22
C ALA A 266 -8.56 12.65 13.90
N ALA A 267 -8.31 11.99 12.76
CA ALA A 267 -8.44 12.60 11.44
C ALA A 267 -9.88 12.99 11.11
N ALA A 268 -10.87 12.18 11.50
CA ALA A 268 -12.30 12.50 11.39
C ALA A 268 -12.64 13.81 12.10
N LYS A 269 -12.26 13.94 13.38
CA LYS A 269 -12.46 15.17 14.17
C LYS A 269 -11.79 16.40 13.56
N GLY A 270 -10.61 16.23 12.97
CA GLY A 270 -9.90 17.33 12.29
C GLY A 270 -10.62 17.83 11.03
N LEU A 271 -11.39 16.97 10.36
CA LEU A 271 -12.18 17.31 9.17
C LEU A 271 -13.55 17.93 9.52
N GLU A 272 -14.08 17.65 10.72
CA GLU A 272 -15.38 18.16 11.20
C GLU A 272 -15.40 19.67 11.51
N GLY A 273 -14.23 20.29 11.70
CA GLY A 273 -14.10 21.72 12.03
C GLY A 273 -14.64 22.72 11.00
N GLY A 274 -15.15 22.25 9.85
CA GLY A 274 -15.66 23.08 8.75
C GLY A 274 -17.19 23.12 8.60
N GLY A 275 -17.97 22.81 9.64
CA GLY A 275 -19.43 23.08 9.67
C GLY A 275 -20.32 22.11 8.89
N VAL A 276 -19.78 20.99 8.41
CA VAL A 276 -20.52 19.88 7.80
C VAL A 276 -20.50 18.72 8.80
N GLY A 277 -21.61 17.99 8.95
CA GLY A 277 -21.81 16.97 9.99
C GLY A 277 -20.72 15.89 10.07
N GLU A 278 -20.81 15.04 11.10
CA GLU A 278 -19.81 14.01 11.47
C GLU A 278 -19.18 13.32 10.24
N VAL A 279 -17.89 13.55 10.01
CA VAL A 279 -17.17 13.03 8.83
C VAL A 279 -16.49 11.71 9.22
N GLU A 280 -17.12 10.58 8.91
CA GLU A 280 -16.53 9.28 9.26
C GLU A 280 -15.36 8.89 8.34
N VAL A 281 -14.15 8.75 8.88
CA VAL A 281 -12.98 8.24 8.16
C VAL A 281 -12.85 6.73 8.32
N SER A 282 -13.45 5.98 7.39
CA SER A 282 -13.38 4.51 7.33
C SER A 282 -11.97 3.95 7.05
N SER A 283 -11.13 4.65 6.28
CA SER A 283 -9.78 4.22 5.91
C SER A 283 -8.86 5.43 5.80
N LEU A 284 -7.68 5.35 6.42
CA LEU A 284 -6.66 6.38 6.36
C LEU A 284 -5.31 5.75 6.01
N LEU A 285 -4.64 6.29 4.99
CA LEU A 285 -3.23 6.04 4.73
C LEU A 285 -2.43 7.25 5.21
N VAL A 286 -1.31 6.99 5.87
CA VAL A 286 -0.38 8.00 6.39
C VAL A 286 0.93 7.83 5.67
N LEU A 287 1.46 8.92 5.12
CA LEU A 287 2.82 9.01 4.63
C LEU A 287 3.70 9.67 5.68
N GLU A 288 4.73 8.97 6.10
CA GLU A 288 5.71 9.45 7.07
C GLU A 288 7.07 9.64 6.40
N ARG A 289 7.74 10.75 6.68
CA ARG A 289 9.18 10.91 6.46
C ARG A 289 9.91 10.29 7.64
N VAL A 290 10.85 9.41 7.35
CA VAL A 290 11.61 8.63 8.33
C VAL A 290 13.05 9.12 8.36
N VAL A 291 13.47 9.69 9.49
CA VAL A 291 14.83 10.19 9.71
C VAL A 291 15.48 9.39 10.84
N LYS A 292 16.65 8.82 10.58
CA LYS A 292 17.46 8.16 11.60
C LYS A 292 18.36 9.19 12.26
N VAL A 293 18.17 9.42 13.55
CA VAL A 293 18.96 10.35 14.35
C VAL A 293 19.87 9.53 15.26
N ALA A 294 21.16 9.87 15.28
CA ALA A 294 22.08 9.29 16.25
C ALA A 294 21.75 9.88 17.63
N GLN A 295 21.46 9.04 18.61
CA GLN A 295 21.21 9.50 19.96
C GLN A 295 22.53 10.02 20.56
N ASP A 296 22.53 11.26 21.03
CA ASP A 296 23.68 11.83 21.73
C ASP A 296 23.88 11.15 23.08
N VAL A 297 25.13 10.79 23.38
CA VAL A 297 25.58 9.97 24.52
C VAL A 297 25.50 10.70 25.88
N SER A 298 24.67 11.75 26.00
CA SER A 298 24.58 12.59 27.20
C SER A 298 23.55 12.10 28.22
N SER A 299 22.63 11.19 27.86
CA SER A 299 21.75 10.53 28.82
C SER A 299 22.44 9.28 29.39
N SER A 300 22.94 9.42 30.61
CA SER A 300 23.62 8.40 31.40
C SER A 300 22.74 7.18 31.69
N SER A 301 22.73 6.20 30.80
CA SER A 301 22.41 4.82 31.15
C SER A 301 22.99 3.85 30.12
N SER A 302 24.01 3.13 30.56
CA SER A 302 24.47 1.81 30.08
C SER A 302 23.94 1.29 28.73
N LYS A 303 24.85 1.22 27.77
CA LYS A 303 25.01 0.11 26.80
C LYS A 303 23.87 -0.09 25.79
N GLY A 304 23.83 0.79 24.80
CA GLY A 304 23.24 0.53 23.49
C GLY A 304 23.37 1.76 22.62
N LYS A 305 24.16 1.70 21.54
CA LYS A 305 24.22 2.77 20.52
C LYS A 305 22.92 2.67 19.71
N GLY A 306 21.84 3.25 20.22
CA GLY A 306 20.53 3.25 19.57
C GLY A 306 20.48 4.33 18.49
N GLU A 307 20.14 3.94 17.26
CA GLU A 307 19.62 4.88 16.27
C GLU A 307 18.15 5.15 16.63
N GLU A 308 17.80 6.41 16.91
CA GLU A 308 16.40 6.79 17.10
C GLU A 308 15.77 7.10 15.75
N GLU A 309 14.59 6.55 15.49
CA GLU A 309 13.86 6.78 14.24
C GLU A 309 12.78 7.84 14.47
N VAL A 310 13.05 9.07 14.03
CA VAL A 310 12.09 10.17 14.06
C VAL A 310 11.17 10.08 12.85
N ARG A 311 9.86 10.05 13.09
CA ARG A 311 8.82 10.00 12.06
C ARG A 311 8.02 11.28 12.02
N THR A 312 7.96 11.91 10.86
CA THR A 312 7.18 13.12 10.62
C THR A 312 6.09 12.83 9.60
N VAL A 313 4.84 13.12 9.93
CA VAL A 313 3.72 12.94 8.99
C VAL A 313 3.80 13.99 7.90
N VAL A 314 3.74 13.55 6.65
CA VAL A 314 3.83 14.42 5.46
C VAL A 314 2.51 14.43 4.69
N ALA A 315 1.75 13.34 4.72
CA ALA A 315 0.46 13.30 4.04
C ALA A 315 -0.53 12.32 4.67
N HIS A 316 -1.79 12.64 4.50
CA HIS A 316 -2.94 11.82 4.85
C HIS A 316 -3.79 11.57 3.61
N PHE A 317 -4.12 10.31 3.35
CA PHE A 317 -5.12 9.96 2.34
C PHE A 317 -6.33 9.28 3.01
N ALA A 318 -7.38 10.07 3.19
CA ALA A 318 -8.59 9.72 3.92
C ALA A 318 -9.70 9.27 2.96
N ARG A 319 -10.41 8.21 3.37
CA ARG A 319 -11.57 7.68 2.67
C ARG A 319 -12.67 7.35 3.67
N GLY A 320 -13.88 7.80 3.36
CA GLY A 320 -15.01 7.81 4.27
C GLY A 320 -16.30 8.06 3.53
N GLU A 321 -17.39 8.15 4.26
CA GLU A 321 -18.63 8.73 3.73
C GLU A 321 -18.36 10.18 3.30
N GLY A 322 -18.89 10.60 2.15
CA GLY A 322 -18.64 11.92 1.56
C GLY A 322 -17.23 12.16 0.97
N LEU A 323 -16.21 11.41 1.38
CA LEU A 323 -14.83 11.58 0.88
C LEU A 323 -14.48 10.66 -0.30
N ARG A 324 -15.17 9.53 -0.42
CA ARG A 324 -14.95 8.55 -1.50
C ARG A 324 -15.46 9.10 -2.83
N THR A 325 -14.91 8.55 -3.92
CA THR A 325 -15.47 8.78 -5.25
C THR A 325 -16.94 8.35 -5.29
N PRO A 326 -17.87 9.20 -5.78
CA PRO A 326 -19.27 8.84 -5.91
C PRO A 326 -19.45 7.51 -6.65
N GLY A 327 -20.37 6.67 -6.16
CA GLY A 327 -20.61 5.32 -6.70
C GLY A 327 -19.58 4.25 -6.29
N SER A 328 -18.60 4.59 -5.44
CA SER A 328 -17.69 3.60 -4.84
C SER A 328 -17.99 3.37 -3.36
N GLY A 329 -17.69 2.17 -2.86
CA GLY A 329 -17.95 1.78 -1.47
C GLY A 329 -16.69 1.44 -0.68
N ALA A 330 -16.86 1.11 0.59
CA ALA A 330 -15.77 0.63 1.45
C ALA A 330 -15.14 -0.68 0.96
N SER A 331 -15.90 -1.49 0.21
CA SER A 331 -15.45 -2.75 -0.38
C SER A 331 -14.73 -2.58 -1.72
N SER A 332 -14.76 -1.40 -2.34
CA SER A 332 -14.11 -1.12 -3.62
C SER A 332 -12.60 -0.90 -3.40
N ALA A 333 -11.75 -1.75 -3.98
CA ALA A 333 -10.31 -1.65 -3.82
C ALA A 333 -9.73 -0.55 -4.70
N GLY A 334 -8.84 0.29 -4.18
CA GLY A 334 -8.19 1.35 -4.93
C GLY A 334 -9.13 2.47 -5.37
N ASN A 335 -10.24 2.68 -4.66
CA ASN A 335 -11.09 3.84 -4.89
C ASN A 335 -10.49 5.12 -4.31
N GLY A 336 -10.96 6.25 -4.85
CA GLY A 336 -10.49 7.59 -4.53
C GLY A 336 -10.89 8.08 -3.14
N GLY A 337 -10.41 9.28 -2.81
CA GLY A 337 -10.44 9.85 -1.47
C GLY A 337 -9.87 11.26 -1.44
N ARG A 338 -9.78 11.82 -0.23
CA ARG A 338 -9.16 13.11 0.04
C ARG A 338 -7.69 12.90 0.42
N LEU A 339 -6.78 13.45 -0.38
CA LEU A 339 -5.35 13.53 -0.09
C LEU A 339 -5.04 14.91 0.47
N VAL A 340 -4.43 14.95 1.65
CA VAL A 340 -4.02 16.17 2.34
C VAL A 340 -2.53 16.07 2.63
N MET A 341 -1.79 17.16 2.44
CA MET A 341 -0.33 17.17 2.47
C MET A 341 0.14 18.33 3.32
N ASP A 342 1.14 18.09 4.16
CA ASP A 342 1.91 19.12 4.84
C ASP A 342 3.21 19.32 4.05
N LEU A 343 3.28 20.44 3.33
CA LEU A 343 4.46 20.84 2.58
C LEU A 343 5.29 21.94 3.28
N GLY A 344 4.95 22.30 4.52
CA GLY A 344 5.61 23.40 5.25
C GLY A 344 7.09 23.14 5.50
N VAL A 345 7.49 21.86 5.62
CA VAL A 345 8.90 21.45 5.77
C VAL A 345 9.78 21.85 4.57
N TRP A 346 9.17 22.05 3.40
CA TRP A 346 9.87 22.46 2.17
C TRP A 346 9.53 23.90 1.75
N GLU A 347 8.89 24.67 2.63
CA GLU A 347 8.61 26.09 2.41
C GLU A 347 9.81 26.93 2.85
N GLY A 348 10.28 27.83 1.97
CA GLY A 348 11.40 28.74 2.27
C GLY A 348 12.80 28.10 2.26
N VAL A 349 12.94 26.81 1.97
CA VAL A 349 14.24 26.19 1.71
C VAL A 349 14.78 26.71 0.38
N ASP A 350 16.05 27.09 0.32
CA ASP A 350 16.74 27.60 -0.90
C ASP A 350 16.71 26.63 -2.10
N GLY A 351 16.20 25.41 -1.91
CA GLY A 351 15.97 24.39 -2.91
C GLY A 351 14.84 24.76 -3.87
N LYS A 352 15.18 25.45 -4.96
CA LYS A 352 14.27 25.75 -6.07
C LYS A 352 13.56 24.47 -6.56
N GLY A 353 12.28 24.33 -6.25
CA GLY A 353 11.42 23.24 -6.72
C GLY A 353 11.27 22.03 -5.79
N GLU A 354 11.86 22.01 -4.59
CA GLU A 354 11.69 20.88 -3.65
C GLU A 354 10.23 20.71 -3.21
N ARG A 355 9.51 21.81 -2.96
CA ARG A 355 8.08 21.79 -2.65
C ARG A 355 7.25 21.14 -3.77
N GLU A 356 7.55 21.48 -5.02
CA GLU A 356 6.88 20.91 -6.20
C GLU A 356 7.22 19.43 -6.37
N MET A 357 8.48 19.06 -6.17
CA MET A 357 8.93 17.68 -6.18
C MET A 357 8.21 16.87 -5.08
N ALA A 358 8.08 17.43 -3.88
CA ALA A 358 7.38 16.79 -2.77
C ALA A 358 5.91 16.53 -3.11
N LEU A 359 5.23 17.53 -3.67
CA LEU A 359 3.85 17.40 -4.13
C LEU A 359 3.71 16.25 -5.14
N LEU A 360 4.53 16.25 -6.20
CA LEU A 360 4.47 15.21 -7.23
C LEU A 360 4.80 13.81 -6.68
N MET A 361 5.79 13.72 -5.78
CA MET A 361 6.19 12.49 -5.11
C MET A 361 5.03 11.87 -4.32
N VAL A 362 4.37 12.66 -3.49
CA VAL A 362 3.25 12.17 -2.66
C VAL A 362 2.04 11.80 -3.52
N VAL A 363 1.65 12.63 -4.50
CA VAL A 363 0.53 12.31 -5.42
C VAL A 363 0.81 11.01 -6.17
N THR A 364 2.00 10.88 -6.76
CA THR A 364 2.38 9.72 -7.57
C THR A 364 2.45 8.44 -6.72
N THR A 365 3.03 8.50 -5.53
CA THR A 365 3.12 7.34 -4.64
C THR A 365 1.78 6.98 -4.00
N CYS A 366 0.89 7.95 -3.77
CA CYS A 366 -0.51 7.67 -3.39
C CYS A 366 -1.24 6.89 -4.50
N LEU A 367 -1.08 7.28 -5.77
CA LEU A 367 -1.65 6.53 -6.90
C LEU A 367 -1.07 5.11 -7.01
N VAL A 368 0.22 4.91 -6.70
CA VAL A 368 0.83 3.58 -6.57
C VAL A 368 0.11 2.74 -5.51
N MET A 369 -0.24 3.33 -4.36
CA MET A 369 -0.97 2.62 -3.29
C MET A 369 -2.36 2.18 -3.75
N LEU A 370 -3.11 3.04 -4.45
CA LEU A 370 -4.42 2.68 -5.01
C LEU A 370 -4.32 1.52 -6.00
N LYS A 371 -3.34 1.57 -6.90
CA LYS A 371 -3.10 0.48 -7.85
C LYS A 371 -2.75 -0.84 -7.14
N ARG A 372 -1.89 -0.79 -6.13
CA ARG A 372 -1.52 -1.98 -5.34
C ARG A 372 -2.73 -2.60 -4.63
N GLU A 373 -3.71 -1.79 -4.20
CA GLU A 373 -4.98 -2.30 -3.68
C GLU A 373 -5.78 -3.07 -4.75
N VAL A 374 -5.88 -2.51 -5.96
CA VAL A 374 -6.53 -3.17 -7.11
C VAL A 374 -5.84 -4.48 -7.47
N ASP A 375 -4.50 -4.49 -7.50
CA ASP A 375 -3.70 -5.67 -7.84
C ASP A 375 -3.90 -6.78 -6.81
N ARG A 376 -3.91 -6.45 -5.51
CA ARG A 376 -4.24 -7.42 -4.44
C ARG A 376 -5.64 -7.98 -4.61
N ARG A 377 -6.62 -7.14 -4.97
CA ARG A 377 -8.00 -7.59 -5.20
C ARG A 377 -8.09 -8.54 -6.41
N ARG A 378 -7.36 -8.26 -7.48
CA ARG A 378 -7.27 -9.15 -8.65
C ARG A 378 -6.67 -10.50 -8.27
N ALA A 379 -5.57 -10.50 -7.52
CA ALA A 379 -4.94 -11.72 -7.05
C ALA A 379 -5.89 -12.56 -6.16
N GLN A 380 -6.64 -11.91 -5.26
CA GLN A 380 -7.66 -12.58 -4.43
C GLN A 380 -8.78 -13.21 -5.27
N GLN A 381 -9.32 -12.47 -6.25
CA GLN A 381 -10.37 -12.99 -7.13
C GLN A 381 -9.89 -14.19 -7.95
N ILE A 382 -8.66 -14.13 -8.48
CA ILE A 382 -8.06 -15.24 -9.25
C ILE A 382 -7.87 -16.47 -8.35
N ALA A 383 -7.36 -16.29 -7.13
CA ALA A 383 -7.17 -17.38 -6.18
C ALA A 383 -8.50 -18.06 -5.81
N ILE A 384 -9.57 -17.28 -5.59
CA ILE A 384 -10.91 -17.81 -5.30
C ILE A 384 -11.46 -18.59 -6.51
N MET A 385 -11.34 -18.05 -7.73
CA MET A 385 -11.80 -18.73 -8.95
C MET A 385 -11.03 -20.03 -9.22
N ALA A 386 -9.71 -20.03 -9.00
CA ALA A 386 -8.87 -21.22 -9.15
C ALA A 386 -9.17 -22.28 -8.07
N GLY A 387 -9.42 -21.85 -6.82
CA GLY A 387 -9.79 -22.75 -5.71
C GLY A 387 -11.15 -23.40 -5.90
N ALA A 388 -12.14 -22.65 -6.40
CA ALA A 388 -13.48 -23.18 -6.70
C ALA A 388 -13.46 -24.22 -7.84
N ALA A 389 -12.58 -24.08 -8.83
CA ALA A 389 -12.44 -25.04 -9.93
C ALA A 389 -11.76 -26.36 -9.50
N GLY A 390 -11.03 -26.38 -8.38
CA GLY A 390 -10.32 -27.56 -7.89
C GLY A 390 -11.05 -28.39 -6.83
N GLY A 391 -12.21 -27.93 -6.34
CA GLY A 391 -12.97 -28.58 -5.26
C GLY A 391 -14.12 -29.48 -5.71
N GLY A 392 -14.33 -29.64 -7.03
CA GLY A 392 -15.30 -30.57 -7.60
C GLY A 392 -14.56 -31.79 -8.14
N SER A 393 -14.26 -32.77 -7.28
CA SER A 393 -13.75 -34.09 -7.67
C SER A 393 -14.28 -35.15 -6.73
#